data_AF-M9X8S2-F1
#
_entry.id   AF-M9X8S2-F1
#
_cell.length_a   1.000
_cell.length_b   1.000
_cell.length_c   1.000
_cell.angle_alpha   90.00
_cell.angle_beta   90.00
_cell.angle_gamma   90.00
#
_symmetry.space_group_name_H-M   'P 1'
#
loop_
_entity.id
_entity.type
_entity.pdbx_description
1 polymer ?
#
loop_
_entity_poly.entity_id
_entity_poly.type
_entity_poly.pdbx_seq_one_letter_code
_entity_poly.pdbx_strand_id
1 'polypeptide(L)'
;MYQGLLERISPSLMGHLLDALSRRDPLVEHAPGGLLIPELIERLRGEGFSGYLLARFSGEERGWLAFYRGRLLGAWRQTTYGHLSGTVAYRAVQRELGLATLSLYRLQPDDLPPLVALTQGSLRLTGVEAREVAVENLMQPLVQEQFTGALVLEDGLVGQAWFLARGKYLFEALPPARFAAGVLHLVQAPNQTPPDLYEQAQQEDRAQRSLRISTAWNAAHEVLKEYMGRGASLALERLQHIYATDDPASLEKNLRRWMTESLEPNAAVLFDRLLRPTL
;
A
#
# COMPACT_ATOMS: atom_id res chain seq x y z
N MET A 1 -9.41 -8.31 13.22
CA MET A 1 -8.92 -8.04 11.85
C MET A 1 -10.05 -7.31 11.14
N TYR A 2 -9.95 -6.00 10.95
CA TYR A 2 -11.03 -5.22 10.36
C TYR A 2 -11.03 -5.43 8.85
N GLN A 3 -12.02 -6.16 8.34
CA GLN A 3 -12.20 -6.39 6.90
C GLN A 3 -12.70 -5.08 6.28
N GLY A 4 -11.82 -4.39 5.53
CA GLY A 4 -12.21 -3.23 4.75
C GLY A 4 -13.13 -3.61 3.58
N LEU A 5 -13.78 -2.62 2.96
CA LEU A 5 -14.68 -2.87 1.81
C LEU A 5 -13.97 -3.58 0.65
N LEU A 6 -12.66 -3.34 0.48
CA LEU A 6 -11.81 -3.96 -0.54
C LEU A 6 -11.85 -5.49 -0.59
N GLU A 7 -12.08 -6.16 0.53
CA GLU A 7 -12.17 -7.63 0.58
C GLU A 7 -13.51 -8.16 0.08
N ARG A 8 -14.51 -7.28 -0.10
CA ARG A 8 -15.90 -7.64 -0.39
C ARG A 8 -16.38 -7.18 -1.77
N ILE A 9 -15.72 -6.20 -2.36
CA ILE A 9 -16.08 -5.68 -3.68
C ILE A 9 -15.07 -6.11 -4.74
N SER A 10 -15.50 -6.16 -6.00
CA SER A 10 -14.58 -6.45 -7.10
C SER A 10 -13.52 -5.35 -7.26
N PRO A 11 -12.28 -5.68 -7.69
CA PRO A 11 -11.24 -4.68 -7.96
C PRO A 11 -11.69 -3.61 -8.97
N SER A 12 -12.45 -4.03 -9.99
CA SER A 12 -12.99 -3.13 -11.01
C SER A 12 -13.97 -2.12 -10.42
N LEU A 13 -14.80 -2.53 -9.46
CA LEU A 13 -15.69 -1.62 -8.73
C LEU A 13 -14.89 -0.52 -8.04
N MET A 14 -13.83 -0.88 -7.31
CA MET A 14 -12.97 0.10 -6.64
C MET A 14 -12.32 1.08 -7.63
N GLY A 15 -11.82 0.59 -8.77
CA GLY A 15 -11.30 1.45 -9.84
C GLY A 15 -12.33 2.49 -10.30
N HIS A 16 -13.59 2.07 -10.50
CA HIS A 16 -14.68 2.97 -10.84
C HIS A 16 -15.02 3.97 -9.73
N LEU A 17 -15.04 3.55 -8.46
CA LEU A 17 -15.29 4.44 -7.33
C LEU A 17 -14.22 5.52 -7.21
N LEU A 18 -12.95 5.18 -7.47
CA LEU A 18 -11.83 6.11 -7.43
C LEU A 18 -11.84 7.08 -8.62
N ASP A 19 -12.22 6.61 -9.82
CA ASP A 19 -12.39 7.47 -11.01
C ASP A 19 -13.55 8.47 -10.86
N ALA A 20 -14.53 8.13 -10.01
CA ALA A 20 -15.68 8.98 -9.66
C ALA A 20 -15.40 10.00 -8.54
N LEU A 21 -14.20 9.98 -7.94
CA LEU A 21 -13.80 11.01 -6.98
C LEU A 21 -13.76 12.40 -7.62
N SER A 22 -14.09 13.42 -6.85
CA SER A 22 -14.17 14.79 -7.34
C SER A 22 -12.82 15.31 -7.81
N ARG A 23 -12.73 15.66 -9.09
CA ARG A 23 -11.53 16.23 -9.73
C ARG A 23 -11.37 17.73 -9.46
N ARG A 24 -11.81 18.20 -8.29
CA ARG A 24 -11.69 19.60 -7.89
C ARG A 24 -10.26 19.91 -7.46
N ASP A 25 -9.81 21.12 -7.75
CA ASP A 25 -8.48 21.64 -7.42
C ASP A 25 -7.32 20.69 -7.81
N PRO A 26 -7.19 20.34 -9.11
CA PRO A 26 -6.04 19.59 -9.57
C PRO A 26 -4.76 20.41 -9.41
N LEU A 27 -3.79 19.86 -8.69
CA LEU A 27 -2.42 20.39 -8.67
C LEU A 27 -1.65 19.94 -9.91
N VAL A 28 -1.95 18.73 -10.38
CA VAL A 28 -1.39 18.12 -11.57
C VAL A 28 -2.46 17.25 -12.20
N GLU A 29 -2.65 17.36 -13.51
CA GLU A 29 -3.54 16.47 -14.27
C GLU A 29 -2.81 15.82 -15.41
N HIS A 30 -2.95 14.50 -15.51
CA HIS A 30 -2.47 13.70 -16.63
C HIS A 30 -0.98 13.87 -16.94
N ALA A 31 -0.15 14.08 -15.92
CA ALA A 31 1.29 14.19 -16.10
C ALA A 31 1.90 12.79 -16.27
N PRO A 32 2.82 12.60 -17.23
CA PRO A 32 3.62 11.38 -17.30
C PRO A 32 4.39 11.19 -16.00
N GLY A 33 4.23 10.04 -15.36
CA GLY A 33 4.88 9.72 -14.09
C GLY A 33 6.40 9.66 -14.20
N GLY A 34 6.95 9.35 -15.38
CA GLY A 34 8.40 9.44 -15.64
C GLY A 34 8.96 10.86 -15.63
N LEU A 35 8.12 11.90 -15.76
CA LEU A 35 8.52 13.31 -15.61
C LEU A 35 8.40 13.79 -14.16
N LEU A 36 7.68 13.04 -13.32
CA LEU A 36 7.58 13.30 -11.90
C LEU A 36 8.70 12.53 -11.20
N ILE A 37 9.64 13.27 -10.64
CA ILE A 37 10.87 12.77 -10.02
C ILE A 37 10.52 11.66 -9.00
N PRO A 38 11.36 10.60 -8.83
CA PRO A 38 11.19 9.59 -7.77
C PRO A 38 10.94 10.16 -6.36
N GLU A 39 11.34 11.41 -6.15
CA GLU A 39 11.17 12.22 -4.94
C GLU A 39 9.77 12.84 -4.79
N LEU A 40 8.82 12.64 -5.71
CA LEU A 40 7.48 13.21 -5.64
C LEU A 40 6.84 12.93 -4.28
N ILE A 41 6.93 11.70 -3.80
CA ILE A 41 6.38 11.29 -2.50
C ILE A 41 7.06 12.05 -1.35
N GLU A 42 8.39 12.15 -1.37
CA GLU A 42 9.14 12.93 -0.37
C GLU A 42 8.77 14.41 -0.38
N ARG A 43 8.56 14.97 -1.56
CA ARG A 43 8.14 16.37 -1.71
C ARG A 43 6.75 16.59 -1.12
N LEU A 44 5.78 15.71 -1.44
CA LEU A 44 4.43 15.77 -0.88
C LEU A 44 4.45 15.61 0.65
N ARG A 45 5.35 14.78 1.19
CA ARG A 45 5.60 14.67 2.63
C ARG A 45 6.11 15.99 3.20
N GLY A 46 7.18 16.54 2.64
CA GLY A 46 7.85 17.76 3.11
C GLY A 46 6.95 19.00 3.06
N GLU A 47 6.08 19.09 2.06
CA GLU A 47 5.11 20.19 1.91
C GLU A 47 3.87 20.03 2.80
N GLY A 48 3.72 18.92 3.53
CA GLY A 48 2.54 18.66 4.35
C GLY A 48 1.27 18.48 3.52
N PHE A 49 1.37 17.89 2.33
CA PHE A 49 0.27 17.75 1.39
C PHE A 49 -0.92 16.97 1.99
N SER A 50 -2.14 17.43 1.68
CA SER A 50 -3.38 16.74 2.01
C SER A 50 -4.22 16.58 0.75
N GLY A 51 -4.57 15.35 0.41
CA GLY A 51 -5.23 15.03 -0.84
C GLY A 51 -4.90 13.62 -1.31
N TYR A 52 -5.09 13.36 -2.59
CA TYR A 52 -4.83 12.04 -3.16
C TYR A 52 -4.21 12.12 -4.56
N LEU A 53 -3.51 11.05 -4.90
CA LEU A 53 -2.90 10.82 -6.19
C LEU A 53 -3.59 9.63 -6.87
N LEU A 54 -3.95 9.80 -8.13
CA LEU A 54 -4.42 8.75 -9.02
C LEU A 54 -3.34 8.43 -10.04
N ALA A 55 -2.99 7.15 -10.15
CA ALA A 55 -2.08 6.62 -11.16
C ALA A 55 -2.88 5.77 -12.16
N ARG A 56 -2.78 6.09 -13.45
CA ARG A 56 -3.38 5.33 -14.54
C ARG A 56 -2.27 4.62 -15.31
N PHE A 57 -2.34 3.30 -15.38
CA PHE A 57 -1.42 2.48 -16.14
C PHE A 57 -2.07 2.10 -17.49
N SER A 58 -1.35 1.34 -18.32
CA SER A 58 -1.92 0.79 -19.55
C SER A 58 -3.16 -0.07 -19.27
N GLY A 59 -4.18 0.05 -20.13
CA GLY A 59 -5.44 -0.65 -19.96
C GLY A 59 -6.29 -0.13 -18.78
N GLU A 60 -6.88 -1.08 -18.04
CA GLU A 60 -7.77 -0.80 -16.90
C GLU A 60 -7.03 -0.71 -15.57
N GLU A 61 -5.72 -0.83 -15.57
CA GLU A 61 -4.93 -0.83 -14.35
C GLU A 61 -4.83 0.56 -13.72
N ARG A 62 -4.96 0.60 -12.38
CA ARG A 62 -5.07 1.82 -11.59
C ARG A 62 -4.25 1.73 -10.30
N GLY A 63 -3.86 2.88 -9.78
CA GLY A 63 -3.25 3.04 -8.47
C GLY A 63 -3.80 4.29 -7.78
N TRP A 64 -3.82 4.26 -6.45
CA TRP A 64 -4.27 5.36 -5.63
C TRP A 64 -3.44 5.48 -4.36
N LEU A 65 -3.08 6.71 -4.01
CA LEU A 65 -2.38 7.05 -2.77
C LEU A 65 -3.12 8.21 -2.10
N ALA A 66 -3.33 8.14 -0.78
CA ALA A 66 -3.93 9.21 0.01
C ALA A 66 -2.96 9.77 1.05
N PHE A 67 -2.91 11.09 1.13
CA PHE A 67 -1.98 11.83 1.98
C PHE A 67 -2.74 12.73 2.95
N TYR A 68 -2.35 12.71 4.22
CA TYR A 68 -2.84 13.60 5.25
C TYR A 68 -1.69 14.33 5.90
N ARG A 69 -1.61 15.65 5.69
CA ARG A 69 -0.53 16.50 6.23
C ARG A 69 0.86 15.88 6.00
N GLY A 70 1.08 15.38 4.78
CA GLY A 70 2.31 14.72 4.36
C GLY A 70 2.37 13.22 4.67
N ARG A 71 1.58 12.68 5.61
CA ARG A 71 1.60 11.25 5.95
C ARG A 71 0.87 10.42 4.89
N LEU A 72 1.43 9.29 4.46
CA LEU A 72 0.77 8.39 3.51
C LEU A 72 -0.20 7.48 4.27
N LEU A 73 -1.50 7.79 4.19
CA LEU A 73 -2.52 7.07 4.96
C LEU A 73 -3.07 5.86 4.22
N GLY A 74 -3.14 5.89 2.90
CA GLY A 74 -3.78 4.84 2.11
C GLY A 74 -3.04 4.58 0.81
N ALA A 75 -2.96 3.31 0.42
CA ALA A 75 -2.39 2.89 -0.85
C ALA A 75 -3.17 1.69 -1.40
N TRP A 76 -3.45 1.74 -2.70
CA TRP A 76 -4.15 0.70 -3.43
C TRP A 76 -3.64 0.60 -4.88
N ARG A 77 -3.62 -0.61 -5.43
CA ARG A 77 -3.19 -0.90 -6.80
C ARG A 77 -4.04 -2.03 -7.37
N GLN A 78 -4.70 -1.81 -8.51
CA GLN A 78 -5.41 -2.84 -9.27
C GLN A 78 -4.56 -3.31 -10.43
N THR A 79 -4.18 -4.59 -10.43
CA THR A 79 -3.50 -5.25 -11.53
C THR A 79 -4.49 -6.08 -12.34
N THR A 80 -4.04 -6.57 -13.49
CA THR A 80 -4.82 -7.50 -14.33
C THR A 80 -5.28 -8.76 -13.58
N TYR A 81 -4.53 -9.19 -12.55
CA TYR A 81 -4.76 -10.44 -11.81
C TYR A 81 -5.38 -10.24 -10.42
N GLY A 82 -5.70 -9.01 -10.02
CA GLY A 82 -6.28 -8.73 -8.72
C GLY A 82 -5.97 -7.33 -8.20
N HIS A 83 -5.82 -7.21 -6.89
CA HIS A 83 -5.47 -5.94 -6.27
C HIS A 83 -4.49 -6.11 -5.12
N LEU A 84 -3.79 -5.02 -4.81
CA LEU A 84 -2.89 -4.89 -3.68
C LEU A 84 -3.39 -3.72 -2.82
N SER A 85 -3.11 -3.78 -1.52
CA SER A 85 -3.37 -2.71 -0.56
C SER A 85 -2.18 -2.47 0.37
N GLY A 86 -2.18 -1.35 1.09
CA GLY A 86 -1.19 -1.04 2.12
C GLY A 86 0.24 -0.86 1.60
N THR A 87 1.23 -1.26 2.38
CA THR A 87 2.67 -1.09 2.05
C THR A 87 3.07 -1.83 0.76
N VAL A 88 2.42 -2.96 0.47
CA VAL A 88 2.66 -3.72 -0.77
C VAL A 88 2.17 -2.94 -2.00
N ALA A 89 0.97 -2.35 -1.95
CA ALA A 89 0.46 -1.50 -3.01
C ALA A 89 1.33 -0.27 -3.21
N TYR A 90 1.74 0.38 -2.12
CA TYR A 90 2.62 1.54 -2.16
C TYR A 90 3.94 1.23 -2.90
N ARG A 91 4.63 0.13 -2.53
CA ARG A 91 5.86 -0.30 -3.21
C ARG A 91 5.63 -0.65 -4.68
N ALA A 92 4.48 -1.22 -5.04
CA ALA A 92 4.13 -1.51 -6.43
C ALA A 92 3.97 -0.21 -7.24
N VAL A 93 3.18 0.73 -6.74
CA VAL A 93 2.97 2.05 -7.38
C VAL A 93 4.30 2.80 -7.54
N GLN A 94 5.17 2.79 -6.54
CA GLN A 94 6.48 3.45 -6.64
C GLN A 94 7.37 2.86 -7.74
N ARG A 95 7.46 1.53 -7.83
CA ARG A 95 8.29 0.85 -8.84
C ARG A 95 7.79 1.10 -10.26
N GLU A 96 6.49 1.28 -10.42
CA GLU A 96 5.83 1.41 -11.71
C GLU A 96 5.49 2.86 -12.07
N LEU A 97 5.84 3.83 -11.22
CA LEU A 97 5.46 5.23 -11.37
C LEU A 97 5.84 5.81 -12.75
N GLY A 98 7.01 5.42 -13.27
CA GLY A 98 7.49 5.84 -14.59
C GLY A 98 6.62 5.38 -15.77
N LEU A 99 5.77 4.36 -15.57
CA LEU A 99 4.87 3.80 -16.58
C LEU A 99 3.44 4.39 -16.48
N ALA A 100 3.16 5.17 -15.44
CA ALA A 100 1.82 5.68 -15.17
C ALA A 100 1.63 7.11 -15.69
N THR A 101 0.37 7.46 -15.92
CA THR A 101 -0.10 8.84 -16.02
C THR A 101 -0.70 9.24 -14.67
N LEU A 102 -0.21 10.32 -14.08
CA LEU A 102 -0.54 10.74 -12.72
C LEU A 102 -1.44 11.99 -12.71
N SER A 103 -2.41 11.98 -11.81
CA SER A 103 -3.19 13.17 -11.44
C SER A 103 -3.18 13.32 -9.91
N LEU A 104 -3.00 14.56 -9.43
CA LEU A 104 -2.89 14.91 -8.02
C LEU A 104 -3.94 15.95 -7.67
N TYR A 105 -4.78 15.65 -6.67
CA TYR A 105 -5.89 16.50 -6.27
C TYR A 105 -5.76 16.89 -4.81
N ARG A 106 -5.85 18.19 -4.53
CA ARG A 106 -5.76 18.71 -3.17
C ARG A 106 -7.11 18.63 -2.48
N LEU A 107 -7.11 18.30 -1.20
CA LEU A 107 -8.30 18.30 -0.35
C LEU A 107 -8.05 19.04 0.95
N GLN A 108 -9.14 19.49 1.59
CA GLN A 108 -9.03 19.92 2.98
C GLN A 108 -8.74 18.69 3.86
N PRO A 109 -7.92 18.85 4.91
CA PRO A 109 -7.56 17.72 5.78
C PRO A 109 -8.78 16.96 6.35
N ASP A 110 -9.86 17.67 6.66
CA ASP A 110 -11.10 17.11 7.21
C ASP A 110 -11.90 16.26 6.20
N ASP A 111 -11.61 16.39 4.90
CA ASP A 111 -12.32 15.69 3.83
C ASP A 111 -11.66 14.35 3.45
N LEU A 112 -10.46 14.08 3.97
CA LEU A 112 -9.70 12.88 3.64
C LEU A 112 -10.18 11.59 4.33
N PRO A 113 -10.59 11.59 5.62
CA PRO A 113 -10.98 10.36 6.31
C PRO A 113 -12.08 9.55 5.61
N PRO A 114 -13.12 10.17 5.01
CA PRO A 114 -14.12 9.44 4.20
C PRO A 114 -13.54 8.70 3.00
N LEU A 115 -12.49 9.22 2.37
CA LEU A 115 -11.83 8.55 1.24
C LEU A 115 -11.04 7.32 1.71
N VAL A 116 -10.33 7.46 2.83
CA VAL A 116 -9.55 6.36 3.41
C VAL A 116 -10.47 5.25 3.93
N ALA A 117 -11.74 5.56 4.26
CA ALA A 117 -12.74 4.57 4.66
C ALA A 117 -12.91 3.43 3.65
N LEU A 118 -12.79 3.69 2.34
CA LEU A 118 -12.91 2.65 1.31
C LEU A 118 -11.84 1.55 1.44
N THR A 119 -10.65 1.91 1.92
CA THR A 119 -9.51 0.99 2.01
C THR A 119 -9.27 0.45 3.42
N GLN A 120 -9.61 1.23 4.45
CA GLN A 120 -9.26 0.94 5.85
C GLN A 120 -10.41 1.16 6.83
N GLY A 121 -11.58 1.52 6.33
CA GLY A 121 -12.76 1.73 7.15
C GLY A 121 -13.38 0.42 7.62
N SER A 122 -14.27 0.53 8.60
CA SER A 122 -15.06 -0.58 9.12
C SER A 122 -16.46 -0.60 8.50
N LEU A 123 -16.90 -1.77 8.07
CA LEU A 123 -18.26 -1.96 7.55
C LEU A 123 -19.29 -1.82 8.67
N ARG A 124 -20.22 -0.87 8.54
CA ARG A 124 -21.43 -0.76 9.39
C ARG A 124 -22.61 -1.51 8.80
N LEU A 125 -22.70 -1.54 7.47
CA LEU A 125 -23.74 -2.21 6.72
C LEU A 125 -23.12 -2.80 5.45
N THR A 126 -23.46 -4.03 5.11
CA THR A 126 -22.92 -4.72 3.94
C THR A 126 -23.98 -5.64 3.36
N GLY A 127 -24.05 -5.72 2.03
CA GLY A 127 -24.87 -6.73 1.39
C GLY A 127 -26.38 -6.44 1.43
N VAL A 128 -26.81 -5.21 1.70
CA VAL A 128 -28.23 -4.87 1.79
C VAL A 128 -28.75 -4.51 0.41
N GLU A 129 -29.89 -5.07 0.04
CA GLU A 129 -30.49 -4.80 -1.26
C GLU A 129 -30.96 -3.35 -1.36
N ALA A 130 -30.44 -2.62 -2.35
CA ALA A 130 -30.61 -1.17 -2.44
C ALA A 130 -32.07 -0.75 -2.63
N ARG A 131 -32.87 -1.57 -3.33
CA ARG A 131 -34.29 -1.29 -3.62
C ARG A 131 -35.17 -1.25 -2.36
N GLU A 132 -34.75 -1.94 -1.29
CA GLU A 132 -35.51 -2.05 -0.04
C GLU A 132 -35.22 -0.88 0.91
N VAL A 133 -34.21 -0.06 0.59
CA VAL A 133 -33.75 1.03 1.44
C VAL A 133 -34.29 2.36 0.94
N ALA A 134 -35.09 3.01 1.78
CA ALA A 134 -35.42 4.42 1.59
C ALA A 134 -34.20 5.28 1.91
N VAL A 135 -33.68 6.02 0.92
CA VAL A 135 -32.45 6.81 1.06
C VAL A 135 -32.54 7.82 2.19
N GLU A 136 -33.67 8.50 2.35
CA GLU A 136 -33.89 9.44 3.45
C GLU A 136 -33.74 8.77 4.83
N ASN A 137 -34.33 7.58 5.01
CA ASN A 137 -34.26 6.81 6.25
C ASN A 137 -32.84 6.29 6.54
N LEU A 138 -31.99 6.14 5.52
CA LEU A 138 -30.59 5.80 5.69
C LEU A 138 -29.74 7.05 5.98
N MET A 139 -29.95 8.12 5.23
CA MET A 139 -29.08 9.30 5.26
C MET A 139 -29.36 10.22 6.45
N GLN A 140 -30.62 10.39 6.86
CA GLN A 140 -30.98 11.29 7.96
C GLN A 140 -30.31 10.89 9.29
N PRO A 141 -30.29 9.61 9.72
CA PRO A 141 -29.53 9.19 10.90
C PRO A 141 -28.03 9.47 10.76
N LEU A 142 -27.43 9.21 9.59
CA LEU A 142 -26.01 9.45 9.35
C LEU A 142 -25.64 10.93 9.46
N VAL A 143 -26.50 11.83 8.99
CA VAL A 143 -26.31 13.28 9.16
C VAL A 143 -26.38 13.66 10.65
N GLN A 144 -27.37 13.15 11.37
CA GLN A 144 -27.56 13.43 12.81
C GLN A 144 -26.41 12.90 13.67
N GLU A 145 -25.88 11.73 13.35
CA GLU A 145 -24.73 11.10 14.01
C GLU A 145 -23.39 11.77 13.66
N GLN A 146 -23.38 12.79 12.78
CA GLN A 146 -22.15 13.36 12.21
C GLN A 146 -21.25 12.28 11.60
N PHE A 147 -21.85 11.37 10.84
CA PHE A 147 -21.16 10.24 10.23
C PHE A 147 -20.00 10.69 9.32
N THR A 148 -18.88 9.97 9.41
CA THR A 148 -17.71 10.16 8.56
C THR A 148 -17.37 8.84 7.89
N GLY A 149 -17.44 8.78 6.55
CA GLY A 149 -17.30 7.54 5.80
C GLY A 149 -17.89 7.61 4.40
N ALA A 150 -18.18 6.45 3.81
CA ALA A 150 -18.73 6.33 2.47
C ALA A 150 -19.94 5.39 2.43
N LEU A 151 -20.99 5.79 1.72
CA LEU A 151 -22.04 4.91 1.23
C LEU A 151 -21.64 4.46 -0.18
N VAL A 152 -21.61 3.16 -0.42
CA VAL A 152 -21.24 2.57 -1.71
C VAL A 152 -22.41 1.75 -2.22
N LEU A 153 -22.77 1.98 -3.48
CA LEU A 153 -23.69 1.16 -4.25
C LEU A 153 -22.90 0.32 -5.25
N GLU A 154 -23.09 -0.99 -5.19
CA GLU A 154 -22.60 -1.96 -6.18
C GLU A 154 -23.78 -2.43 -7.04
N ASP A 155 -23.83 -2.01 -8.30
CA ASP A 155 -24.86 -2.41 -9.27
C ASP A 155 -24.21 -3.20 -10.42
N GLY A 156 -23.62 -4.35 -10.07
CA GLY A 156 -22.84 -5.18 -10.99
C GLY A 156 -21.44 -4.63 -11.25
N LEU A 157 -21.11 -4.29 -12.50
CA LEU A 157 -19.77 -3.81 -12.88
C LEU A 157 -19.54 -2.32 -12.61
N VAL A 158 -20.62 -1.55 -12.38
CA VAL A 158 -20.54 -0.11 -12.13
C VAL A 158 -20.84 0.17 -10.66
N GLY A 159 -20.04 1.04 -10.06
CA GLY A 159 -20.17 1.45 -8.66
C GLY A 159 -20.36 2.94 -8.52
N GLN A 160 -21.08 3.34 -7.48
CA GLN A 160 -21.17 4.73 -7.05
C GLN A 160 -20.83 4.83 -5.57
N ALA A 161 -20.15 5.90 -5.18
CA ALA A 161 -19.88 6.20 -3.78
C ALA A 161 -20.25 7.64 -3.45
N TRP A 162 -20.87 7.79 -2.29
CA TRP A 162 -21.18 9.08 -1.68
C TRP A 162 -20.42 9.19 -0.37
N PHE A 163 -19.66 10.27 -0.24
CA PHE A 163 -18.77 10.48 0.89
C PHE A 163 -19.34 11.52 1.83
N LEU A 164 -19.32 11.21 3.12
CA LEU A 164 -19.77 12.09 4.18
C LEU A 164 -18.61 12.41 5.12
N ALA A 165 -18.39 13.69 5.40
CA ALA A 165 -17.54 14.14 6.48
C ALA A 165 -18.39 14.86 7.53
N ARG A 166 -18.42 14.33 8.75
CA ARG A 166 -19.22 14.88 9.87
C ARG A 166 -20.68 15.15 9.49
N GLY A 167 -21.29 14.22 8.75
CA GLY A 167 -22.68 14.31 8.28
C GLY A 167 -22.90 15.22 7.06
N LYS A 168 -21.85 15.81 6.48
CA LYS A 168 -21.95 16.64 5.27
C LYS A 168 -21.43 15.90 4.05
N TYR A 169 -22.12 16.01 2.93
CA TYR A 169 -21.65 15.48 1.65
C TYR A 169 -20.38 16.22 1.21
N LEU A 170 -19.33 15.47 0.89
CA LEU A 170 -18.06 16.04 0.45
C LEU A 170 -18.08 16.50 -1.01
N PHE A 171 -18.84 15.82 -1.85
CA PHE A 171 -18.93 16.10 -3.28
C PHE A 171 -20.37 16.47 -3.65
N GLU A 172 -20.54 17.23 -4.73
CA GLU A 172 -21.86 17.73 -5.18
C GLU A 172 -22.81 16.62 -5.63
N ALA A 173 -22.31 15.39 -5.81
CA ALA A 173 -23.17 14.24 -6.07
C ALA A 173 -23.93 13.87 -4.79
N LEU A 174 -25.25 14.11 -4.81
CA LEU A 174 -26.17 13.57 -3.80
C LEU A 174 -26.64 12.17 -4.23
N PRO A 175 -26.97 11.29 -3.28
CA PRO A 175 -27.59 10.02 -3.60
C PRO A 175 -28.97 10.26 -4.23
N PRO A 176 -29.43 9.38 -5.15
CA PRO A 176 -30.76 9.47 -5.72
C PRO A 176 -31.83 9.33 -4.63
N ALA A 177 -33.05 9.81 -4.89
CA ALA A 177 -34.15 9.66 -3.94
C ALA A 177 -34.53 8.19 -3.68
N ARG A 178 -34.28 7.30 -4.65
CA ARG A 178 -34.45 5.85 -4.56
C ARG A 178 -33.38 5.15 -5.39
N PHE A 179 -32.88 4.02 -4.90
CA PHE A 179 -32.02 3.13 -5.66
C PHE A 179 -32.88 2.16 -6.49
N ALA A 180 -32.55 1.99 -7.76
CA ALA A 180 -33.30 1.12 -8.66
C ALA A 180 -32.95 -0.37 -8.47
N ALA A 181 -31.66 -0.65 -8.30
CA ALA A 181 -31.10 -1.99 -8.13
C ALA A 181 -29.73 -1.90 -7.42
N GLY A 182 -29.13 -3.06 -7.13
CA GLY A 182 -27.79 -3.17 -6.56
C GLY A 182 -27.75 -3.44 -5.06
N VAL A 183 -26.54 -3.39 -4.51
CA VAL A 183 -26.22 -3.71 -3.13
C VAL A 183 -25.55 -2.52 -2.46
N LEU A 184 -26.05 -2.14 -1.28
CA LEU A 184 -25.50 -1.05 -0.50
C LEU A 184 -24.50 -1.56 0.54
N HIS A 185 -23.43 -0.78 0.69
CA HIS A 185 -22.42 -0.94 1.72
C HIS A 185 -22.18 0.42 2.39
N LEU A 186 -22.26 0.45 3.72
CA LEU A 186 -21.88 1.62 4.50
C LEU A 186 -20.55 1.35 5.20
N VAL A 187 -19.56 2.17 4.89
CA VAL A 187 -18.21 2.04 5.42
C VAL A 187 -17.88 3.27 6.24
N GLN A 188 -17.58 3.06 7.53
CA GLN A 188 -17.18 4.13 8.43
C GLN A 188 -15.67 4.35 8.36
N ALA A 189 -15.25 5.61 8.36
CA ALA A 189 -13.84 5.98 8.45
C ALA A 189 -13.21 5.42 9.74
N PRO A 190 -11.91 5.07 9.73
CA PRO A 190 -11.25 4.54 10.91
C PRO A 190 -11.29 5.54 12.07
N ASN A 191 -11.65 5.06 13.27
CA ASN A 191 -11.73 5.89 14.48
C ASN A 191 -10.37 6.40 14.97
N GLN A 192 -9.28 5.76 14.53
CA GLN A 192 -7.92 6.16 14.82
C GLN A 192 -7.23 6.53 13.51
N THR A 193 -6.33 7.51 13.57
CA THR A 193 -5.52 7.86 12.39
C THR A 193 -4.69 6.64 11.98
N PRO A 194 -4.79 6.19 10.72
CA PRO A 194 -3.97 5.10 10.21
C PRO A 194 -2.47 5.31 10.43
N PRO A 195 -1.68 4.22 10.48
CA PRO A 195 -0.23 4.32 10.45
C PRO A 195 0.23 5.00 9.14
N ASP A 196 1.38 5.68 9.19
CA ASP A 196 2.00 6.19 7.97
C ASP A 196 2.62 5.02 7.19
N LEU A 197 2.01 4.66 6.07
CA LEU A 197 2.43 3.53 5.24
C LEU A 197 3.85 3.69 4.69
N TYR A 198 4.31 4.92 4.52
CA TYR A 198 5.69 5.19 4.10
C TYR A 198 6.67 4.76 5.21
N GLU A 199 6.44 5.21 6.44
CA GLU A 199 7.30 4.88 7.57
C GLU A 199 7.27 3.39 7.87
N GLN A 200 6.08 2.79 7.77
CA GLN A 200 5.91 1.35 7.89
C GLN A 200 6.70 0.60 6.80
N ALA A 201 6.63 1.03 5.54
CA ALA A 201 7.41 0.42 4.46
C ALA A 201 8.92 0.53 4.71
N GLN A 202 9.41 1.68 5.18
CA GLN A 202 10.82 1.87 5.54
C GLN A 202 11.26 0.97 6.69
N GLN A 203 10.42 0.80 7.72
CA GLN A 203 10.70 -0.10 8.84
C GLN A 203 10.74 -1.57 8.39
N GLU A 204 9.77 -1.99 7.58
CA GLU A 204 9.72 -3.32 6.97
C GLU A 204 10.97 -3.59 6.12
N ASP A 205 11.39 -2.63 5.28
CA ASP A 205 12.57 -2.77 4.42
C ASP A 205 13.86 -2.89 5.25
N ARG A 206 14.00 -2.09 6.32
CA ARG A 206 15.14 -2.18 7.25
C ARG A 206 15.14 -3.50 8.00
N ALA A 207 13.98 -3.97 8.46
CA ALA A 207 13.85 -5.25 9.14
C ALA A 207 14.22 -6.41 8.20
N GLN A 208 13.73 -6.40 6.96
CA GLN A 208 14.05 -7.41 5.96
C GLN A 208 15.54 -7.39 5.58
N ARG A 209 16.13 -6.21 5.41
CA ARG A 209 17.58 -6.06 5.18
C ARG A 209 18.39 -6.64 6.34
N SER A 210 18.04 -6.29 7.57
CA SER A 210 18.72 -6.77 8.78
C SER A 210 18.60 -8.29 8.92
N LEU A 211 17.41 -8.84 8.64
CA LEU A 211 17.17 -10.28 8.62
C LEU A 211 18.07 -10.98 7.59
N ARG A 212 18.13 -10.48 6.34
CA ARG A 212 18.98 -11.06 5.29
C ARG A 212 20.46 -11.03 5.65
N ILE A 213 20.95 -9.93 6.22
CA ILE A 213 22.35 -9.82 6.70
C ILE A 213 22.60 -10.86 7.80
N SER A 214 21.70 -10.97 8.77
CA SER A 214 21.79 -11.97 9.84
C SER A 214 21.79 -13.39 9.28
N THR A 215 20.89 -13.71 8.34
CA THR A 215 20.84 -15.00 7.66
C THR A 215 22.14 -15.30 6.91
N ALA A 216 22.71 -14.33 6.20
CA ALA A 216 23.98 -14.50 5.50
C ALA A 216 25.14 -14.77 6.47
N TRP A 217 25.22 -14.04 7.59
CA TRP A 217 26.24 -14.30 8.60
C TRP A 217 26.07 -15.66 9.29
N ASN A 218 24.83 -16.06 9.59
CA ASN A 218 24.56 -17.37 10.17
C ASN A 218 24.92 -18.50 9.19
N ALA A 219 24.54 -18.37 7.92
CA ALA A 219 24.93 -19.33 6.88
C ALA A 219 26.45 -19.42 6.72
N ALA A 220 27.17 -18.29 6.75
CA ALA A 220 28.62 -18.29 6.71
C ALA A 220 29.23 -18.96 7.94
N HIS A 221 28.68 -18.73 9.13
CA HIS A 221 29.16 -19.38 10.35
C HIS A 221 29.00 -20.91 10.29
N GLU A 222 27.86 -21.42 9.80
CA GLU A 222 27.65 -22.86 9.65
C GLU A 222 28.63 -23.48 8.65
N VAL A 223 28.90 -22.82 7.52
CA VAL A 223 29.96 -23.25 6.59
C VAL A 223 31.32 -23.27 7.28
N LEU A 224 31.67 -22.21 8.02
CA LEU A 224 32.95 -22.16 8.73
C LEU A 224 33.06 -23.25 9.81
N LYS A 225 31.98 -23.60 10.50
CA LYS A 225 31.97 -24.72 11.47
C LYS A 225 32.28 -26.05 10.79
N GLU A 226 31.67 -26.29 9.64
CA GLU A 226 31.89 -27.52 8.86
C GLU A 226 33.36 -27.64 8.39
N TYR A 227 33.94 -26.56 7.89
CA TYR A 227 35.27 -26.60 7.27
C TYR A 227 36.43 -26.28 8.23
N MET A 228 36.19 -25.53 9.30
CA MET A 228 37.24 -25.04 10.22
C MET A 228 37.06 -25.47 11.68
N GLY A 229 35.93 -26.10 12.02
CA GLY A 229 35.64 -26.59 13.37
C GLY A 229 35.79 -25.50 14.43
N ARG A 230 36.74 -25.69 15.36
CA ARG A 230 36.99 -24.76 16.48
C ARG A 230 37.45 -23.37 16.06
N GLY A 231 37.99 -23.21 14.84
CA GLY A 231 38.44 -21.92 14.31
C GLY A 231 37.32 -21.04 13.74
N ALA A 232 36.09 -21.56 13.63
CA ALA A 232 35.00 -20.92 12.90
C ALA A 232 34.62 -19.55 13.44
N SER A 233 34.50 -19.38 14.77
CA SER A 233 34.07 -18.12 15.37
C SER A 233 35.10 -17.01 15.16
N LEU A 234 36.39 -17.30 15.30
CA LEU A 234 37.46 -16.32 15.03
C LEU A 234 37.53 -15.94 13.54
N ALA A 235 37.31 -16.91 12.64
CA ALA A 235 37.25 -16.65 11.21
C ALA A 235 36.04 -15.76 10.86
N LEU A 236 34.88 -16.02 11.47
CA LEU A 236 33.67 -15.22 11.28
C LEU A 236 33.88 -13.77 11.74
N GLU A 237 34.45 -13.56 12.92
CA GLU A 237 34.76 -12.21 13.44
C GLU A 237 35.66 -11.42 12.48
N ARG A 238 36.69 -12.08 11.92
CA ARG A 238 37.56 -11.46 10.91
C ARG A 238 36.79 -11.08 9.65
N LEU A 239 35.92 -11.97 9.15
CA LEU A 239 35.11 -11.68 7.96
C LEU A 239 34.12 -10.53 8.20
N GLN A 240 33.52 -10.46 9.38
CA GLN A 240 32.64 -9.35 9.77
C GLN A 240 33.37 -8.01 9.78
N HIS A 241 34.65 -8.01 10.19
CA HIS A 241 35.48 -6.81 10.13
C HIS A 241 35.87 -6.42 8.69
N ILE A 242 36.17 -7.40 7.83
CA ILE A 242 36.56 -7.17 6.42
C ILE A 242 35.37 -6.72 5.57
N TYR A 243 34.19 -7.31 5.78
CA TYR A 243 32.99 -7.09 4.97
C TYR A 243 31.89 -6.33 5.75
N ALA A 244 32.26 -5.20 6.35
CA ALA A 244 31.30 -4.28 6.96
C ALA A 244 30.47 -3.58 5.87
N THR A 245 29.28 -4.11 5.58
CA THR A 245 28.35 -3.55 4.59
C THR A 245 26.91 -3.68 5.09
N ASP A 246 26.11 -2.65 4.82
CA ASP A 246 24.66 -2.65 5.08
C ASP A 246 23.85 -3.18 3.88
N ASP A 247 24.52 -3.55 2.78
CA ASP A 247 23.87 -4.15 1.62
C ASP A 247 23.95 -5.69 1.65
N PRO A 248 22.80 -6.40 1.78
CA PRO A 248 22.78 -7.85 1.81
C PRO A 248 23.32 -8.49 0.52
N ALA A 249 23.05 -7.90 -0.65
CA ALA A 249 23.47 -8.49 -1.92
C ALA A 249 25.00 -8.44 -2.10
N SER A 250 25.61 -7.30 -1.76
CA SER A 250 27.07 -7.16 -1.69
C SER A 250 27.68 -8.13 -0.68
N LEU A 251 27.08 -8.27 0.51
CA LEU A 251 27.55 -9.21 1.53
C LEU A 251 27.52 -10.66 1.04
N GLU A 252 26.37 -11.12 0.54
CA GLU A 252 26.18 -12.48 0.00
C GLU A 252 27.22 -12.76 -1.11
N LYS A 253 27.43 -11.82 -2.03
CA LYS A 253 28.41 -11.94 -3.11
C LYS A 253 29.84 -12.04 -2.58
N ASN A 254 30.22 -11.19 -1.63
CA ASN A 254 31.56 -11.15 -1.07
C ASN A 254 31.88 -12.42 -0.28
N LEU A 255 30.95 -12.89 0.56
CA LEU A 255 31.09 -14.14 1.31
C LEU A 255 31.20 -15.35 0.38
N ARG A 256 30.33 -15.44 -0.63
CA ARG A 256 30.38 -16.50 -1.64
C ARG A 256 31.72 -16.53 -2.37
N ARG A 257 32.22 -15.36 -2.76
CA ARG A 257 33.53 -15.22 -3.40
C ARG A 257 34.64 -15.69 -2.46
N TRP A 258 34.66 -15.21 -1.22
CA TRP A 258 35.67 -15.60 -0.23
C TRP A 258 35.69 -17.11 0.01
N MET A 259 34.52 -17.76 0.16
CA MET A 259 34.42 -19.21 0.32
C MET A 259 34.95 -19.96 -0.90
N THR A 260 34.70 -19.45 -2.11
CA THR A 260 35.22 -20.05 -3.35
C THR A 260 36.74 -19.93 -3.44
N GLU A 261 37.31 -18.80 -3.00
CA GLU A 261 38.73 -18.50 -3.12
C GLU A 261 39.58 -19.06 -1.96
N SER A 262 39.01 -19.18 -0.77
CA SER A 262 39.75 -19.50 0.47
C SER A 262 39.43 -20.88 1.05
N LEU A 263 38.31 -21.49 0.64
CA LEU A 263 37.92 -22.85 1.01
C LEU A 263 37.80 -23.71 -0.27
N GLU A 264 37.03 -24.80 -0.20
CA GLU A 264 36.73 -25.63 -1.37
C GLU A 264 35.47 -25.16 -2.11
N PRO A 265 35.32 -25.46 -3.42
CA PRO A 265 34.13 -25.09 -4.20
C PRO A 265 32.80 -25.53 -3.59
N ASN A 266 32.79 -26.65 -2.84
CA ASN A 266 31.61 -27.16 -2.15
C ASN A 266 31.13 -26.25 -1.00
N ALA A 267 32.01 -25.42 -0.43
CA ALA A 267 31.66 -24.49 0.65
C ALA A 267 30.68 -23.40 0.17
N ALA A 268 30.91 -22.86 -1.03
CA ALA A 268 30.01 -21.90 -1.65
C ALA A 268 28.64 -22.52 -1.98
N VAL A 269 28.61 -23.80 -2.37
CA VAL A 269 27.36 -24.54 -2.61
C VAL A 269 26.57 -24.74 -1.31
N LEU A 270 27.25 -25.11 -0.22
CA LEU A 270 26.63 -25.23 1.10
C LEU A 270 26.05 -23.89 1.57
N PHE A 271 26.80 -22.79 1.38
CA PHE A 271 26.34 -21.44 1.67
C PHE A 271 25.06 -21.07 0.92
N ASP A 272 25.03 -21.29 -0.40
CA ASP A 272 23.86 -21.00 -1.23
C ASP A 272 22.63 -21.82 -0.78
N ARG A 273 22.82 -23.08 -0.36
CA ARG A 273 21.76 -23.94 0.19
C ARG A 273 21.23 -23.41 1.53
N LEU A 274 22.10 -22.90 2.39
CA LEU A 274 21.72 -22.35 3.70
C LEU A 274 21.00 -20.99 3.56
N LEU A 275 21.32 -20.20 2.54
CA LEU A 275 20.61 -18.96 2.22
C LEU A 275 19.20 -19.20 1.67
N ARG A 276 18.99 -20.32 0.98
CA ARG A 276 17.72 -20.70 0.36
C ARG A 276 17.45 -22.17 0.69
N PRO A 277 17.03 -22.50 1.92
CA PRO A 277 16.66 -23.85 2.25
C PRO A 277 15.53 -24.25 1.31
N THR A 278 15.81 -25.17 0.39
CA THR A 278 14.77 -25.81 -0.42
C THR A 278 13.81 -26.48 0.55
N LEU A 279 12.56 -26.00 0.55
CA LEU A 279 11.43 -26.67 1.19
C LEU A 279 11.21 -28.05 0.57
#